data_AF-A0A0R3WJP0-F1
#
_entry.id   AF-A0A0R3WJP0-F1
#
_cell.length_a   1.000
_cell.length_b   1.000
_cell.length_c   1.000
_cell.angle_alpha   90.00
_cell.angle_beta   90.00
_cell.angle_gamma   90.00
#
_symmetry.space_group_name_H-M   'P 1'
#
loop_
_entity.id
_entity.type
_entity.pdbx_description
1 polymer ?
#
loop_
_entity_poly.entity_id
_entity_poly.type
_entity_poly.pdbx_seq_one_letter_code
_entity_poly.pdbx_strand_id
1 'polypeptide(L)'
;MAYTNASETVSLEGDIQIHPSKTANKGTIDESIKETIVRDVRSVCRKVTHVIFPRRGHELLNDWDLWGPFFIFIVLALVLQLSHGQKEDAGAPQFAQVFTVFWFGVIAVSLNTKLLGGNLSICQTVCVLGYCILPLVTCLVINVVIKLLTSAGTWILLIRLAIVFTGLSYSLFSAATFLAPSSKPTRVALVVYPLCLFYFFIGWLVFVNTGPSRI
;
A
#
# COMPACT_ATOMS: atom_id res chain seq x y z
N MET A 1 7.18 80.96 -7.52
CA MET A 1 6.18 80.66 -8.58
C MET A 1 6.95 80.34 -9.85
N ALA A 2 7.04 79.08 -10.22
CA ALA A 2 7.62 78.65 -11.49
C ALA A 2 6.63 77.66 -12.11
N TYR A 3 6.09 78.01 -13.28
CA TYR A 3 5.27 77.14 -14.11
C TYR A 3 6.21 76.45 -15.11
N THR A 4 6.17 75.13 -15.18
CA THR A 4 6.67 74.44 -16.36
C THR A 4 6.00 73.08 -16.58
N ASN A 5 5.77 72.82 -17.87
CA ASN A 5 5.76 71.51 -18.54
C ASN A 5 4.41 70.81 -18.75
N ALA A 6 3.83 71.10 -19.92
CA ALA A 6 3.11 70.11 -20.71
C ALA A 6 3.99 69.71 -21.90
N SER A 7 4.50 68.48 -21.89
CA SER A 7 4.86 67.71 -23.08
C SER A 7 4.77 66.24 -22.69
N GLU A 8 3.68 65.60 -23.11
CA GLU A 8 3.49 64.16 -23.03
C GLU A 8 4.56 63.44 -23.86
N THR A 9 5.33 62.57 -23.21
CA THR A 9 5.91 61.39 -23.85
C THR A 9 5.59 60.20 -22.96
N VAL A 10 4.56 59.45 -23.35
CA VAL A 10 4.27 58.13 -22.79
C VAL A 10 5.48 57.24 -23.08
N SER A 11 6.31 57.02 -22.07
CA SER A 11 7.38 56.03 -22.13
C SER A 11 6.76 54.65 -22.03
N LEU A 12 6.82 53.88 -23.12
CA LEU A 12 6.56 52.45 -23.13
C LEU A 12 7.69 51.77 -22.34
N GLU A 13 7.52 51.67 -21.03
CA GLU A 13 8.49 51.01 -20.13
C GLU A 13 8.34 49.48 -20.22
N GLY A 14 8.64 48.95 -21.40
CA GLY A 14 8.63 47.54 -21.73
C GLY A 14 9.93 47.15 -22.42
N ASP A 15 11.07 47.60 -21.91
CA ASP A 15 12.38 47.19 -22.40
C ASP A 15 12.75 45.85 -21.73
N ILE A 16 12.50 44.75 -22.44
CA ILE A 16 12.92 43.41 -22.00
C ILE A 16 14.43 43.32 -22.21
N GLN A 17 15.18 43.68 -21.18
CA GLN A 17 16.61 43.40 -21.07
C GLN A 17 16.79 41.87 -20.98
N ILE A 18 17.10 41.22 -22.11
CA ILE A 18 17.48 39.81 -22.13
C ILE A 18 18.91 39.72 -21.56
N HIS A 19 19.01 39.46 -20.26
CA HIS A 19 20.23 38.86 -19.73
C HIS A 19 20.48 37.54 -20.47
N PRO A 20 21.68 37.26 -21.01
CA PRO A 20 22.04 35.93 -21.48
C PRO A 20 22.32 35.04 -20.26
N SER A 21 21.34 34.90 -19.37
CA SER A 21 21.28 33.77 -18.48
C SER A 21 21.02 32.56 -19.38
N LYS A 22 21.92 31.58 -19.31
CA LYS A 22 21.71 30.21 -19.78
C LYS A 22 20.47 29.62 -19.09
N THR A 23 19.30 30.05 -19.54
CA THR A 23 18.02 29.47 -19.19
C THR A 23 17.47 28.94 -20.49
N ALA A 24 18.16 27.93 -21.02
CA ALA A 24 17.51 26.95 -21.86
C ALA A 24 16.45 26.31 -20.95
N ASN A 25 15.26 26.91 -21.04
CA ASN A 25 13.99 26.44 -20.54
C ASN A 25 13.75 25.05 -21.15
N LYS A 26 14.43 24.05 -20.59
CA LYS A 26 14.12 22.64 -20.83
C LYS A 26 12.88 22.39 -19.99
N GLY A 27 11.75 22.42 -20.66
CA GLY A 27 10.45 22.48 -20.03
C GLY A 27 10.26 21.38 -18.99
N THR A 28 9.59 21.74 -17.91
CA THR A 28 8.94 20.83 -16.94
C THR A 28 8.01 19.79 -17.61
N ILE A 29 7.77 19.89 -18.91
CA ILE A 29 6.94 18.97 -19.71
C ILE A 29 7.76 17.79 -20.29
N ASP A 30 9.09 17.86 -20.26
CA ASP A 30 9.97 16.80 -20.78
C ASP A 30 10.53 15.86 -19.69
N GLU A 31 10.05 15.94 -18.44
CA GLU A 31 10.27 14.81 -17.53
C GLU A 31 9.54 13.61 -18.15
N SER A 32 10.31 12.62 -18.61
CA SER A 32 9.72 11.44 -19.21
C SER A 32 8.76 10.85 -18.17
N ILE A 33 7.53 10.54 -18.56
CA ILE A 33 6.53 9.89 -17.69
C ILE A 33 7.14 8.65 -17.00
N LYS A 34 8.13 8.02 -17.65
CA LYS A 34 8.92 6.92 -17.11
C LYS A 34 9.78 7.33 -15.92
N GLU A 35 10.41 8.50 -15.92
CA GLU A 35 11.20 9.01 -14.80
C GLU A 35 10.31 9.32 -13.59
N THR A 36 9.13 9.89 -13.82
CA THR A 36 8.12 10.10 -12.77
C THR A 36 7.62 8.76 -12.20
N ILE A 37 7.26 7.80 -13.05
CA ILE A 37 6.79 6.47 -12.63
C ILE A 37 7.91 5.69 -11.93
N VAL A 38 9.14 5.71 -12.43
CA VAL A 38 10.28 5.03 -11.80
C VAL A 38 10.62 5.67 -10.46
N ARG A 39 10.47 6.99 -10.31
CA ARG A 39 10.65 7.69 -9.03
C ARG A 39 9.56 7.31 -8.03
N ASP A 40 8.30 7.23 -8.45
CA ASP A 40 7.19 6.86 -7.59
C ASP A 40 7.22 5.37 -7.21
N VAL A 41 7.49 4.47 -8.17
CA VAL A 41 7.71 3.04 -7.92
C VAL A 41 8.91 2.84 -7.00
N ARG A 42 10.01 3.57 -7.16
CA ARG A 42 11.18 3.48 -6.27
C ARG A 42 10.88 4.02 -4.87
N SER A 43 10.02 5.02 -4.73
CA SER A 43 9.52 5.47 -3.43
C SER A 43 8.62 4.44 -2.77
N VAL A 44 7.71 3.81 -3.53
CA VAL A 44 6.87 2.71 -3.05
C VAL A 44 7.73 1.50 -2.68
N CYS A 45 8.71 1.12 -3.50
CA CYS A 45 9.66 0.04 -3.21
C CYS A 45 10.50 0.30 -1.97
N ARG A 46 10.99 1.53 -1.73
CA ARG A 46 11.68 1.87 -0.48
C ARG A 46 10.78 1.72 0.75
N LYS A 47 9.51 2.13 0.65
CA LYS A 47 8.52 1.94 1.72
C LYS A 47 8.19 0.45 1.92
N VAL A 48 8.10 -0.33 0.84
CA VAL A 48 7.95 -1.81 0.87
C VAL A 48 9.15 -2.47 1.56
N THR A 49 10.38 -2.02 1.28
CA THR A 49 11.58 -2.52 1.96
C THR A 49 11.56 -2.22 3.46
N HIS A 50 10.98 -1.09 3.87
CA HIS A 50 10.79 -0.75 5.28
C HIS A 50 9.70 -1.60 5.98
N VAL A 51 8.78 -2.19 5.21
CA VAL A 51 7.80 -3.17 5.73
C VAL A 51 8.40 -4.57 5.81
N ILE A 52 9.32 -4.91 4.90
CA ILE A 52 10.10 -6.17 4.90
C ILE A 52 11.20 -6.16 5.99
N PHE A 53 11.65 -4.97 6.42
CA PHE A 53 12.54 -4.79 7.56
C PHE A 53 11.92 -3.77 8.52
N PRO A 54 11.21 -4.20 9.58
CA PRO A 54 10.56 -3.30 10.53
C PRO A 54 11.62 -2.48 11.26
N ARG A 55 11.97 -1.32 10.71
CA ARG A 55 12.60 -0.25 11.45
C ARG A 55 11.48 0.51 12.16
N ARG A 56 11.62 0.71 13.47
CA ARG A 56 10.70 1.53 14.25
C ARG A 56 10.68 2.95 13.65
N GLY A 57 9.59 3.32 13.00
CA GLY A 57 9.43 4.64 12.42
C GLY A 57 7.99 5.11 12.53
N HIS A 58 7.75 6.16 13.31
CA HIS A 58 6.49 6.89 13.31
C HIS A 58 6.25 7.64 11.98
N GLU A 59 7.23 7.64 11.06
CA GLU A 59 7.11 8.24 9.72
C GLU A 59 5.95 7.64 8.91
N LEU A 60 5.71 6.33 8.99
CA LEU A 60 4.56 5.68 8.33
C LEU A 60 3.20 6.14 8.88
N LEU A 61 3.17 6.69 10.10
CA LEU A 61 1.95 7.21 10.73
C LEU A 61 1.71 8.67 10.37
N ASN A 62 2.72 9.45 9.98
CA ASN A 62 2.56 10.89 9.76
C ASN A 62 2.07 11.23 8.34
N ASP A 63 2.43 10.41 7.35
CA ASP A 63 2.07 10.61 5.94
C ASP A 63 0.89 9.73 5.54
N TRP A 64 -0.26 10.37 5.34
CA TRP A 64 -1.50 9.72 4.94
C TRP A 64 -1.48 9.37 3.45
N ASP A 65 -0.88 8.22 3.13
CA ASP A 65 -0.74 7.74 1.76
C ASP A 65 -1.63 6.52 1.52
N LEU A 66 -2.89 6.76 1.10
CA LEU A 66 -3.85 5.72 0.72
C LEU A 66 -3.51 5.04 -0.61
N TRP A 67 -2.64 5.64 -1.43
CA TRP A 67 -2.26 5.10 -2.73
C TRP A 67 -1.42 3.83 -2.60
N GLY A 68 -0.55 3.74 -1.59
CA GLY A 68 0.25 2.56 -1.31
C GLY A 68 -0.57 1.29 -1.03
N PRO A 69 -1.45 1.29 -0.01
CA PRO A 69 -2.39 0.18 0.26
C PRO A 69 -3.21 -0.20 -0.97
N PHE A 70 -3.71 0.80 -1.69
CA PHE A 70 -4.51 0.59 -2.88
C PHE A 70 -3.74 -0.17 -3.97
N PHE A 71 -2.50 0.22 -4.24
CA PHE A 71 -1.62 -0.49 -5.17
C PHE A 71 -1.34 -1.93 -4.71
N ILE A 72 -1.13 -2.14 -3.40
CA ILE A 72 -0.94 -3.48 -2.83
C ILE A 72 -2.16 -4.37 -3.07
N PHE A 73 -3.39 -3.82 -2.93
CA PHE A 73 -4.61 -4.57 -3.23
C PHE A 73 -4.79 -4.89 -4.70
N ILE A 74 -4.40 -3.98 -5.60
CA ILE A 74 -4.41 -4.25 -7.04
C ILE A 74 -3.47 -5.41 -7.35
N VAL A 75 -2.23 -5.38 -6.84
CA VAL A 75 -1.27 -6.47 -7.03
C VAL A 75 -1.80 -7.78 -6.45
N LEU A 76 -2.33 -7.76 -5.22
CA LEU A 76 -2.92 -8.94 -4.59
C LEU A 76 -4.05 -9.53 -5.44
N ALA A 77 -5.00 -8.71 -5.90
CA ALA A 77 -6.11 -9.14 -6.73
C ALA A 77 -5.65 -9.67 -8.09
N LEU A 78 -4.68 -9.02 -8.74
CA LEU A 78 -4.09 -9.49 -9.99
C LEU A 78 -3.43 -10.87 -9.80
N VAL A 79 -2.60 -11.04 -8.78
CA VAL A 79 -1.93 -12.33 -8.53
C VAL A 79 -2.94 -13.44 -8.20
N LEU A 80 -4.01 -13.13 -7.47
CA LEU A 80 -5.12 -14.06 -7.25
C LEU A 80 -5.80 -14.46 -8.56
N GLN A 81 -5.99 -13.49 -9.48
CA GLN A 81 -6.61 -13.73 -10.78
C GLN A 81 -5.77 -14.63 -11.66
N LEU A 82 -4.45 -14.44 -11.64
CA LEU A 82 -3.50 -15.35 -12.31
C LEU A 82 -3.54 -16.76 -11.71
N SER A 83 -3.71 -16.89 -10.39
CA SER A 83 -3.79 -18.20 -9.72
C SER A 83 -5.01 -19.02 -10.14
N HIS A 84 -6.15 -18.36 -10.40
CA HIS A 84 -7.44 -19.04 -10.59
C HIS A 84 -7.69 -19.60 -12.00
N GLY A 85 -6.83 -19.31 -12.97
CA GLY A 85 -6.82 -19.93 -14.31
C GLY A 85 -8.20 -20.03 -14.98
N GLN A 86 -8.65 -18.94 -15.63
CA GLN A 86 -9.74 -18.85 -16.62
C GLN A 86 -10.74 -20.03 -16.62
N LYS A 87 -11.44 -20.30 -15.51
CA LYS A 87 -12.66 -21.11 -15.52
C LYS A 87 -13.83 -20.13 -15.60
N GLU A 88 -14.52 -20.14 -16.74
CA GLU A 88 -15.58 -19.19 -17.11
C GLU A 88 -16.78 -19.16 -16.14
N ASP A 89 -16.90 -20.14 -15.23
CA ASP A 89 -18.04 -20.28 -14.32
C ASP A 89 -17.80 -19.85 -12.85
N ALA A 90 -16.61 -19.34 -12.47
CA ALA A 90 -16.31 -18.96 -11.08
C ALA A 90 -16.27 -17.43 -10.86
N GLY A 91 -17.25 -16.73 -11.43
CA GLY A 91 -17.33 -15.27 -11.56
C GLY A 91 -17.69 -14.48 -10.30
N ALA A 92 -16.84 -14.51 -9.27
CA ALA A 92 -16.78 -13.43 -8.29
C ALA A 92 -15.60 -12.49 -8.63
N PRO A 93 -15.80 -11.17 -8.72
CA PRO A 93 -14.69 -10.24 -8.87
C PRO A 93 -13.77 -10.33 -7.65
N GLN A 94 -12.62 -10.99 -7.83
CA GLN A 94 -11.66 -11.28 -6.74
C GLN A 94 -11.12 -10.01 -6.10
N PHE A 95 -10.97 -8.95 -6.90
CA PHE A 95 -10.68 -7.61 -6.40
C PHE A 95 -11.75 -7.13 -5.42
N ALA A 96 -13.03 -7.21 -5.78
CA ALA A 96 -14.12 -6.78 -4.92
C ALA A 96 -14.17 -7.61 -3.64
N GLN A 97 -13.95 -8.93 -3.72
CA GLN A 97 -13.90 -9.79 -2.54
C GLN A 97 -12.81 -9.35 -1.54
N VAL A 98 -11.57 -9.19 -2.01
CA VAL A 98 -10.45 -8.75 -1.16
C VAL A 98 -10.70 -7.35 -0.62
N PHE A 99 -11.19 -6.45 -1.45
CA PHE A 99 -11.49 -5.06 -1.09
C PHE A 99 -12.59 -4.96 -0.04
N THR A 100 -13.68 -5.72 -0.15
CA THR A 100 -14.77 -5.74 0.83
C THR A 100 -14.31 -6.29 2.17
N VAL A 101 -13.58 -7.42 2.18
CA VAL A 101 -13.03 -8.00 3.41
C VAL A 101 -12.08 -7.02 4.08
N PHE A 102 -11.25 -6.34 3.29
CA PHE A 102 -10.34 -5.32 3.79
C PHE A 102 -11.08 -4.19 4.51
N TRP A 103 -12.03 -3.53 3.83
CA TRP A 103 -12.75 -2.39 4.41
C TRP A 103 -13.53 -2.76 5.67
N PHE A 104 -14.22 -3.90 5.65
CA PHE A 104 -14.95 -4.37 6.82
C PHE A 104 -13.98 -4.62 8.00
N GLY A 105 -12.85 -5.28 7.72
CA GLY A 105 -11.83 -5.55 8.72
C GLY A 105 -11.18 -4.30 9.29
N VAL A 106 -10.85 -3.31 8.45
CA VAL A 106 -10.28 -2.04 8.91
C VAL A 106 -11.28 -1.28 9.75
N ILE A 107 -12.55 -1.20 9.36
CA ILE A 107 -13.60 -0.57 10.18
C ILE A 107 -13.67 -1.24 11.55
N ALA A 108 -13.68 -2.58 11.61
CA ALA A 108 -13.70 -3.32 12.88
C ALA A 108 -12.47 -3.03 13.75
N VAL A 109 -11.26 -3.05 13.18
CA VAL A 109 -10.01 -2.75 13.89
C VAL A 109 -9.96 -1.30 14.36
N SER A 110 -10.35 -0.36 13.49
CA SER A 110 -10.37 1.07 13.79
C SER A 110 -11.37 1.39 14.90
N LEU A 111 -12.59 0.84 14.85
CA LEU A 111 -13.58 1.02 15.92
C LEU A 111 -13.06 0.46 17.24
N ASN A 112 -12.49 -0.75 17.23
CA ASN A 112 -11.94 -1.35 18.45
C ASN A 112 -10.81 -0.50 19.04
N THR A 113 -9.87 -0.04 18.20
CA THR A 113 -8.74 0.79 18.63
C THR A 113 -9.20 2.15 19.16
N LYS A 114 -10.20 2.77 18.51
CA LYS A 114 -10.77 4.06 18.96
C LYS A 114 -11.53 3.92 20.29
N LEU A 115 -12.33 2.87 20.47
CA LEU A 115 -13.03 2.60 21.73
C LEU A 115 -12.08 2.34 22.90
N LEU A 116 -10.90 1.79 22.61
CA LEU A 116 -9.85 1.57 23.59
C LEU A 116 -9.04 2.83 23.94
N GLY A 117 -9.37 3.98 23.32
CA GLY A 117 -8.69 5.25 23.51
C GLY A 117 -7.39 5.37 22.72
N GLY A 118 -7.24 4.62 21.63
CA GLY A 118 -6.10 4.74 20.72
C GLY A 118 -6.07 6.11 20.04
N ASN A 119 -4.88 6.70 19.97
CA ASN A 119 -4.72 8.06 19.42
C ASN A 119 -4.70 8.08 17.88
N LEU A 120 -4.45 6.94 17.22
CA LEU A 120 -4.37 6.85 15.77
C LEU A 120 -5.71 7.12 15.10
N SER A 121 -5.66 7.87 14.02
CA SER A 121 -6.81 8.14 13.15
C SER A 121 -7.19 6.93 12.29
N ILE A 122 -8.41 6.94 11.74
CA ILE A 122 -8.94 5.82 10.96
C ILE A 122 -8.11 5.59 9.70
N CYS A 123 -7.80 6.62 8.90
CA CYS A 123 -7.06 6.35 7.66
C CYS A 123 -5.55 6.13 7.88
N GLN A 124 -4.96 6.53 9.01
CA GLN A 124 -3.64 5.99 9.41
C GLN A 124 -3.72 4.48 9.65
N THR A 125 -4.76 4.00 10.34
CA THR A 125 -5.00 2.56 10.51
C THR A 125 -5.19 1.86 9.17
N VAL A 126 -5.98 2.43 8.25
CA VAL A 126 -6.14 1.91 6.87
C VAL A 126 -4.78 1.75 6.20
N CYS A 127 -3.94 2.79 6.25
CA CYS A 127 -2.63 2.78 5.63
C CYS A 127 -1.72 1.70 6.21
N VAL A 128 -1.54 1.69 7.55
CA VAL A 128 -0.67 0.72 8.22
C VAL A 128 -1.11 -0.71 7.96
N LEU A 129 -2.40 -1.01 8.10
CA LEU A 129 -2.92 -2.35 7.86
C LEU A 129 -2.75 -2.78 6.41
N GLY A 130 -2.94 -1.87 5.45
CA GLY A 130 -2.69 -2.14 4.05
C GLY A 130 -1.22 -2.44 3.74
N TYR A 131 -0.30 -1.66 4.30
CA TYR A 131 1.14 -1.89 4.12
C TYR A 131 1.59 -3.22 4.70
N CYS A 132 1.13 -3.55 5.91
CA CYS A 132 1.47 -4.79 6.58
C CYS A 132 0.95 -6.06 5.88
N ILE A 133 0.13 -5.95 4.81
CA ILE A 133 -0.28 -7.10 3.96
C ILE A 133 0.81 -7.52 2.96
N LEU A 134 1.84 -6.69 2.71
CA LEU A 134 2.92 -7.01 1.76
C LEU A 134 3.59 -8.38 1.96
N PRO A 135 3.95 -8.82 3.19
CA PRO A 135 4.52 -10.14 3.41
C PRO A 135 3.59 -11.26 2.93
N LEU A 136 2.28 -11.11 3.16
CA LEU A 136 1.24 -12.02 2.66
C LEU A 136 1.17 -12.05 1.12
N VAL A 137 1.31 -10.89 0.45
CA VAL A 137 1.37 -10.82 -1.02
C VAL A 137 2.61 -11.54 -1.56
N THR A 138 3.77 -11.38 -0.93
CA THR A 138 4.99 -12.08 -1.32
C THR A 138 4.83 -13.60 -1.17
N CYS A 139 4.24 -14.06 -0.06
CA CYS A 139 3.90 -15.47 0.15
C CYS A 139 2.92 -15.99 -0.91
N LEU A 140 1.93 -15.20 -1.32
CA LEU A 140 1.03 -15.54 -2.42
C LEU A 140 1.80 -15.73 -3.73
N VAL A 141 2.68 -14.80 -4.11
CA VAL A 141 3.48 -14.90 -5.33
C VAL A 141 4.34 -16.17 -5.31
N ILE A 142 4.99 -16.47 -4.20
CA ILE A 142 5.77 -17.72 -4.03
C ILE A 142 4.87 -18.94 -4.22
N ASN A 143 3.68 -18.95 -3.61
CA ASN A 143 2.74 -20.06 -3.75
C ASN A 143 2.23 -20.24 -5.18
N VAL A 144 2.05 -19.15 -5.93
CA VAL A 144 1.70 -19.20 -7.36
C VAL A 144 2.85 -19.78 -8.17
N VAL A 145 4.10 -19.39 -7.92
CA VAL A 145 5.28 -19.96 -8.59
C VAL A 145 5.40 -21.46 -8.29
N ILE A 146 5.22 -21.88 -7.04
CA ILE A 146 5.24 -23.31 -6.66
C ILE A 146 4.14 -24.08 -7.40
N LYS A 147 2.94 -23.50 -7.54
CA LYS A 147 1.82 -24.09 -8.28
C LYS A 147 2.14 -24.28 -9.77
N LEU A 148 2.90 -23.36 -10.38
CA LEU A 148 3.28 -23.44 -11.79
C LEU A 148 4.40 -24.46 -12.06
N LEU A 149 5.31 -24.65 -11.10
CA LEU A 149 6.49 -25.52 -11.27
C LEU A 149 6.27 -26.96 -10.82
N THR A 150 5.28 -27.24 -9.96
CA THR A 150 5.15 -28.53 -9.28
C THR A 150 3.73 -29.10 -9.40
N SER A 151 3.63 -30.40 -9.72
CA SER A 151 2.36 -31.15 -9.76
C SER A 151 1.66 -31.22 -8.41
N ALA A 152 0.32 -31.31 -8.43
CA ALA A 152 -0.50 -31.35 -7.21
C ALA A 152 -0.17 -32.56 -6.32
N GLY A 153 0.12 -32.29 -5.04
CA GLY A 153 0.35 -33.31 -4.03
C GLY A 153 0.08 -32.80 -2.62
N THR A 154 -0.26 -33.70 -1.69
CA THR A 154 -0.59 -33.36 -0.30
C THR A 154 0.59 -32.68 0.41
N TRP A 155 1.82 -33.09 0.13
CA TRP A 155 3.00 -32.45 0.73
C TRP A 155 3.17 -30.99 0.30
N ILE A 156 2.88 -30.70 -0.96
CA ILE A 156 3.00 -29.35 -1.50
C ILE A 156 1.91 -28.45 -0.90
N LEU A 157 0.72 -28.99 -0.65
CA LEU A 157 -0.32 -28.26 0.09
C LEU A 157 0.17 -27.82 1.48
N LEU A 158 0.82 -28.72 2.22
CA LEU A 158 1.34 -28.42 3.56
C LEU A 158 2.48 -27.38 3.53
N ILE A 159 3.39 -27.47 2.56
CA ILE A 159 4.43 -26.46 2.35
C ILE A 159 3.80 -25.09 2.08
N ARG A 160 2.79 -25.05 1.20
CA ARG A 160 2.11 -23.80 0.84
C ARG A 160 1.33 -23.20 2.02
N LEU A 161 0.70 -24.06 2.82
CA LEU A 161 0.05 -23.67 4.07
C LEU A 161 1.08 -23.04 5.02
N ALA A 162 2.24 -23.68 5.21
CA ALA A 162 3.31 -23.16 6.06
C ALA A 162 3.80 -21.79 5.59
N ILE A 163 3.99 -21.60 4.28
CA ILE A 163 4.39 -20.31 3.69
C ILE A 163 3.35 -19.22 4.02
N VAL A 164 2.05 -19.51 3.87
CA VAL A 164 0.99 -18.55 4.23
C VAL A 164 1.00 -18.23 5.72
N PHE A 165 1.19 -19.22 6.59
CA PHE A 165 1.28 -19.00 8.04
C PHE A 165 2.47 -18.12 8.43
N THR A 166 3.62 -18.30 7.79
CA THR A 166 4.78 -17.43 8.01
C THR A 166 4.47 -15.98 7.59
N GLY A 167 3.84 -15.81 6.42
CA GLY A 167 3.43 -14.48 5.92
C GLY A 167 2.39 -13.81 6.84
N LEU A 168 1.40 -14.56 7.30
CA LEU A 168 0.38 -14.11 8.26
C LEU A 168 1.01 -13.67 9.58
N SER A 169 1.91 -14.49 10.14
CA SER A 169 2.60 -14.20 11.39
C SER A 169 3.44 -12.92 11.29
N TYR A 170 4.16 -12.75 10.17
CA TYR A 170 4.98 -11.57 9.92
C TYR A 170 4.13 -10.30 9.74
N SER A 171 3.04 -10.42 8.99
CA SER A 171 2.08 -9.32 8.76
C SER A 171 1.44 -8.85 10.07
N LEU A 172 1.00 -9.80 10.89
CA LEU A 172 0.44 -9.54 12.21
C LEU A 172 1.48 -8.91 13.15
N PHE A 173 2.71 -9.44 13.18
CA PHE A 173 3.79 -8.90 14.00
C PHE A 173 4.13 -7.45 13.61
N SER A 174 4.23 -7.17 12.31
CA SER A 174 4.48 -5.82 11.78
C SER A 174 3.36 -4.87 12.20
N ALA A 175 2.10 -5.23 11.97
CA ALA A 175 0.95 -4.40 12.35
C ALA A 175 0.85 -4.16 13.86
N ALA A 176 1.05 -5.21 14.66
CA ALA A 176 1.05 -5.11 16.12
C ALA A 176 2.17 -4.18 16.62
N THR A 177 3.35 -4.22 16.00
CA THR A 177 4.47 -3.34 16.35
C THR A 177 4.14 -1.86 16.14
N PHE A 178 3.31 -1.53 15.14
CA PHE A 178 2.88 -0.15 14.89
C PHE A 178 1.68 0.28 15.73
N LEU A 179 0.70 -0.59 15.96
CA LEU A 179 -0.55 -0.24 16.65
C LEU A 179 -0.50 -0.41 18.17
N ALA A 180 0.31 -1.35 18.68
CA ALA A 180 0.42 -1.59 20.13
C ALA A 180 0.94 -0.37 20.92
N PRO A 181 1.96 0.38 20.46
CA PRO A 181 2.47 1.56 21.18
C PRO A 181 1.47 2.71 21.24
N SER A 182 0.52 2.79 20.31
CA SER A 182 -0.48 3.85 20.26
C SER A 182 -1.65 3.66 21.24
N SER A 183 -1.63 2.56 21.99
CA SER A 183 -2.66 2.19 22.97
C SER A 183 -2.04 2.02 24.36
N LYS A 184 -2.86 2.08 25.41
CA LYS A 184 -2.36 1.89 26.79
C LYS A 184 -1.76 0.47 26.95
N PRO A 185 -0.64 0.29 27.67
CA PRO A 185 0.03 -1.01 27.81
C PRO A 185 -0.88 -2.14 28.30
N THR A 186 -1.83 -1.84 29.19
CA THR A 186 -2.80 -2.79 29.75
C THR A 186 -3.86 -3.27 28.73
N ARG A 187 -3.99 -2.60 27.58
CA ARG A 187 -5.04 -2.86 26.58
C ARG A 187 -4.49 -3.40 25.25
N VAL A 188 -3.18 -3.63 25.15
CA VAL A 188 -2.51 -4.09 23.91
C VAL A 188 -3.10 -5.40 23.40
N ALA A 189 -3.36 -6.37 24.29
CA ALA A 189 -3.95 -7.65 23.90
C ALA A 189 -5.32 -7.51 23.21
N LEU A 190 -6.15 -6.55 23.66
CA LEU A 190 -7.46 -6.30 23.09
C LEU A 190 -7.37 -5.65 21.69
N VAL A 191 -6.34 -4.85 21.44
CA VAL A 191 -6.05 -4.27 20.10
C VAL A 191 -5.53 -5.32 19.14
N VAL A 192 -4.73 -6.27 19.64
CA VAL A 192 -4.16 -7.36 18.83
C VAL A 192 -5.23 -8.36 18.40
N TYR A 193 -6.27 -8.60 19.19
CA TYR A 193 -7.35 -9.54 18.85
C TYR A 193 -8.01 -9.30 17.47
N PRO A 194 -8.57 -8.11 17.16
CA PRO A 194 -9.17 -7.85 15.84
C PRO A 194 -8.11 -7.83 14.73
N LEU A 195 -6.83 -7.51 15.03
CA LEU A 195 -5.74 -7.63 14.06
C LEU A 195 -5.49 -9.08 13.66
N CYS A 196 -5.43 -9.99 14.62
CA CYS A 196 -5.28 -11.42 14.36
C CYS A 196 -6.40 -11.91 13.43
N LEU A 197 -7.65 -11.54 13.73
CA LEU A 197 -8.82 -11.93 12.94
C LEU A 197 -8.73 -11.36 11.52
N PHE A 198 -8.38 -10.08 11.37
CA PHE A 198 -8.22 -9.43 10.09
C PHE A 198 -7.19 -10.13 9.18
N TYR A 199 -5.96 -10.34 9.68
CA TYR A 199 -4.91 -11.02 8.90
C TYR A 199 -5.21 -12.49 8.67
N PHE A 200 -5.93 -13.13 9.59
CA PHE A 200 -6.41 -14.50 9.40
C PHE A 200 -7.36 -14.62 8.21
N PHE A 201 -8.34 -13.74 8.07
CA PHE A 201 -9.26 -13.77 6.92
C PHE A 201 -8.53 -13.50 5.59
N ILE A 202 -7.60 -12.55 5.56
CA ILE A 202 -6.80 -12.27 4.34
C ILE A 202 -5.88 -13.45 4.00
N GLY A 203 -5.19 -14.02 4.98
CA GLY A 203 -4.35 -15.20 4.79
C GLY A 203 -5.14 -16.44 4.36
N TRP A 204 -6.33 -16.63 4.93
CA TRP A 204 -7.26 -17.67 4.51
C TRP A 204 -7.69 -17.51 3.06
N LEU A 205 -8.05 -16.29 2.64
CA LEU A 205 -8.38 -15.99 1.25
C LEU A 205 -7.22 -16.34 0.32
N VAL A 206 -5.99 -15.93 0.65
CA VAL A 206 -4.77 -16.27 -0.10
C VAL A 206 -4.59 -17.78 -0.23
N PHE A 207 -4.76 -18.52 0.88
CA PHE A 207 -4.60 -19.97 0.89
C PHE A 207 -5.63 -20.68 0.00
N VAL A 208 -6.91 -20.34 0.16
CA VAL A 208 -8.02 -20.95 -0.60
C VAL A 208 -7.87 -20.72 -2.10
N ASN A 209 -7.58 -19.48 -2.51
CA ASN A 209 -7.45 -19.12 -3.93
C ASN A 209 -6.18 -19.67 -4.60
N THR A 210 -5.21 -20.09 -3.81
CA THR A 210 -4.03 -20.77 -4.34
C THR A 210 -4.21 -22.29 -4.33
N GLY A 211 -5.24 -22.84 -3.68
CA GLY A 211 -5.49 -24.27 -3.49
C GLY A 211 -5.45 -25.11 -4.78
N PRO A 212 -5.32 -26.45 -4.67
CA PRO A 212 -5.32 -27.32 -5.84
C PRO A 212 -6.62 -27.10 -6.61
N SER A 213 -6.51 -26.63 -7.85
CA SER A 213 -7.64 -26.62 -8.76
C SER A 213 -8.03 -28.09 -8.93
N ARG A 214 -9.15 -28.50 -8.34
CA ARG A 214 -9.70 -29.83 -8.64
C ARG A 214 -10.00 -29.83 -10.14
N ILE A 215 -9.20 -30.61 -10.86
CA ILE A 215 -9.58 -31.15 -12.17
C ILE A 215 -10.57 -32.25 -11.85
#